data_AF-A0A177KWR2-F1
#
_entry.id   AF-A0A177KWR2-F1
#
_cell.length_a   1.000
_cell.length_b   1.000
_cell.length_c   1.000
_cell.angle_alpha   90.00
_cell.angle_beta   90.00
_cell.angle_gamma   90.00
#
_symmetry.space_group_name_H-M   'P 1'
#
loop_
_entity.id
_entity.type
_entity.pdbx_description
1 polymer ?
#
loop_
_entity_poly.entity_id
_entity_poly.type
_entity_poly.pdbx_seq_one_letter_code
_entity_poly.pdbx_strand_id
1 'polypeptide(L)'
;MNTSGMLRSYLAKVMDQESFFFHVINCMEKQLIDWGNDTILLFDWDKMLKNVSGIFIIDGFSYVFTFEKKQLKALQEQAPYALDRLLWEELVEGGFVLKESNYIDKAFI
;
A
#
# COMPACT_ATOMS: atom_id res chain seq x y z
N MET A 1 1.64 15.76 -18.05
CA MET A 1 2.10 14.37 -18.29
C MET A 1 2.22 13.69 -16.94
N ASN A 2 1.53 12.58 -16.68
CA ASN A 2 1.55 11.90 -15.37
C ASN A 2 2.81 11.01 -15.25
N THR A 3 3.98 11.65 -15.11
CA THR A 3 5.29 10.96 -15.03
C THR A 3 5.34 9.97 -13.87
N SER A 4 4.68 10.28 -12.76
CA SER A 4 4.56 9.36 -11.61
C SER A 4 3.77 8.10 -11.94
N GLY A 5 2.65 8.22 -12.65
CA GLY A 5 1.85 7.06 -13.08
C GLY A 5 2.64 6.16 -14.03
N MET A 6 3.36 6.75 -15.00
CA MET A 6 4.22 5.99 -15.92
C MET A 6 5.34 5.23 -15.19
N LEU A 7 6.05 5.91 -14.27
CA LEU A 7 7.09 5.27 -13.46
C LEU A 7 6.51 4.13 -12.62
N ARG A 8 5.35 4.35 -12.00
CA ARG A 8 4.68 3.34 -11.17
C ARG A 8 4.24 2.13 -11.99
N SER A 9 3.69 2.33 -13.20
CA SER A 9 3.40 1.24 -14.15
C SER A 9 4.65 0.46 -14.55
N TYR A 10 5.77 1.15 -14.74
CA TYR A 10 7.03 0.49 -15.07
C TYR A 10 7.49 -0.39 -13.91
N LEU A 11 7.48 0.14 -12.68
CA LEU A 11 7.82 -0.62 -11.46
C LEU A 11 6.94 -1.85 -11.28
N ALA A 12 5.62 -1.71 -11.48
CA ALA A 12 4.68 -2.83 -11.39
C ALA A 12 4.99 -3.97 -12.38
N LYS A 13 5.61 -3.68 -13.53
CA LYS A 13 6.00 -4.69 -14.52
C LYS A 13 7.34 -5.35 -14.25
N VAL A 14 8.30 -4.61 -13.68
CA VAL A 14 9.69 -5.09 -13.52
C VAL A 14 9.97 -5.67 -12.14
N MET A 15 9.22 -5.24 -11.11
CA MET A 15 9.34 -5.78 -9.77
C MET A 15 8.54 -7.07 -9.64
N ASP A 16 9.09 -8.04 -8.92
CA ASP A 16 8.30 -9.16 -8.44
C ASP A 16 7.26 -8.67 -7.42
N GLN A 17 6.32 -9.55 -7.11
CA GLN A 17 5.17 -9.18 -6.29
C GLN A 17 5.53 -8.75 -4.87
N GLU A 18 6.50 -9.42 -4.23
CA GLU A 18 6.93 -9.11 -2.87
C GLU A 18 7.61 -7.74 -2.84
N SER A 19 8.54 -7.51 -3.78
CA SER A 19 9.24 -6.24 -3.92
C SER A 19 8.28 -5.08 -4.21
N PHE A 20 7.27 -5.30 -5.07
CA PHE A 20 6.28 -4.28 -5.37
C PHE A 20 5.36 -3.98 -4.18
N PHE A 21 4.91 -5.01 -3.46
CA PHE A 21 4.13 -4.84 -2.23
C PHE A 21 4.93 -4.03 -1.20
N PHE A 22 6.18 -4.42 -0.95
CA PHE A 22 7.07 -3.68 -0.05
C PHE A 22 7.28 -2.22 -0.49
N HIS A 23 7.40 -1.98 -1.80
CA HIS A 23 7.51 -0.61 -2.32
C HIS A 23 6.25 0.23 -2.05
N VAL A 24 5.06 -0.36 -2.20
CA VAL A 24 3.78 0.32 -1.90
C VAL A 24 3.71 0.67 -0.42
N ILE A 25 4.00 -0.29 0.43
CA ILE A 25 4.03 -0.16 1.88
C ILE A 25 4.96 0.97 2.33
N ASN A 26 6.18 1.04 1.79
CA ASN A 26 7.13 2.12 2.12
C ASN A 26 6.64 3.50 1.66
N CYS A 27 5.88 3.56 0.55
CA CYS A 27 5.28 4.81 0.09
C CYS A 27 4.17 5.28 1.05
N MET A 28 3.36 4.35 1.55
CA MET A 28 2.34 4.65 2.56
C MET A 28 2.94 5.09 3.88
N GLU A 29 3.95 4.36 4.39
CA GLU A 29 4.67 4.72 5.63
C GLU A 29 5.24 6.14 5.52
N LYS A 30 5.93 6.44 4.42
CA LYS A 30 6.45 7.78 4.17
C LYS A 30 5.34 8.83 4.16
N GLN A 31 4.20 8.54 3.54
CA GLN A 31 3.07 9.47 3.53
C GLN A 31 2.49 9.71 4.93
N LEU A 32 2.40 8.67 5.77
CA LEU A 32 1.94 8.78 7.15
C LEU A 32 2.91 9.61 8.00
N ILE A 33 4.22 9.40 7.82
CA ILE A 33 5.26 10.22 8.46
C ILE A 33 5.18 11.68 8.01
N ASP A 34 4.99 11.93 6.70
CA ASP A 34 4.82 13.29 6.15
C ASP A 34 3.58 14.00 6.73
N TRP A 35 2.57 13.24 7.16
CA TRP A 35 1.39 13.75 7.89
C TRP A 35 1.61 13.97 9.39
N GLY A 36 2.80 13.66 9.90
CA GLY A 36 3.19 13.83 11.30
C GLY A 36 2.79 12.67 12.21
N ASN A 37 2.37 11.52 11.66
CA ASN A 37 1.99 10.37 12.46
C ASN A 37 3.23 9.55 12.86
N ASP A 38 3.25 9.04 14.09
CA ASP A 38 4.19 8.00 14.49
C ASP A 38 3.71 6.66 13.91
N THR A 39 4.52 6.07 13.02
CA THR A 39 4.09 4.94 12.20
C THR A 39 5.08 3.80 12.30
N ILE A 40 4.58 2.61 12.60
CA ILE A 40 5.30 1.35 12.49
C ILE A 40 4.48 0.41 11.62
N LEU A 41 5.13 -0.28 10.70
CA LEU A 41 4.49 -1.31 9.92
C LEU A 41 5.25 -2.63 10.04
N LEU A 42 4.49 -3.69 10.30
CA LEU A 42 4.98 -5.06 10.38
C LEU A 42 4.13 -5.94 9.48
N PHE A 43 4.75 -6.72 8.60
CA PHE A 43 4.08 -7.74 7.82
C PHE A 43 5.01 -8.93 7.62
N ASP A 44 4.41 -10.08 7.34
CA ASP A 44 5.16 -11.29 7.01
C ASP A 44 4.80 -11.76 5.60
N TRP A 45 5.82 -11.87 4.75
CA TRP A 45 5.68 -12.38 3.40
C TRP A 45 6.29 -13.79 3.27
N ASP A 46 5.57 -14.80 3.74
CA ASP A 46 5.99 -16.20 3.58
C ASP A 46 5.58 -16.76 2.21
N LYS A 47 6.55 -17.17 1.38
CA LYS A 47 6.33 -17.75 0.04
C LYS A 47 5.47 -19.01 0.03
N MET A 48 5.37 -19.74 1.14
CA MET A 48 4.54 -20.94 1.29
C MET A 48 3.07 -20.61 1.59
N LEU A 49 2.81 -19.41 2.11
CA LEU A 49 1.45 -18.96 2.45
C LEU A 49 0.78 -18.27 1.26
N LYS A 50 -0.52 -18.55 1.10
CA LYS A 50 -1.36 -17.91 0.08
C LYS A 50 -1.69 -16.46 0.42
N ASN A 51 -1.64 -16.12 1.70
CA ASN A 51 -2.02 -14.82 2.22
C ASN A 51 -0.78 -14.08 2.72
N VAL A 52 -0.87 -12.76 2.70
CA VAL A 52 0.01 -11.86 3.45
C VAL A 52 -0.85 -11.18 4.50
N SER A 53 -0.33 -11.10 5.72
CA SER A 53 -0.98 -10.40 6.82
C SER A 53 0.02 -9.43 7.44
N GLY A 54 -0.50 -8.34 7.97
CA GLY A 54 0.31 -7.33 8.62
C GLY A 54 -0.51 -6.38 9.46
N ILE A 55 0.19 -5.46 10.09
CA ILE A 55 -0.35 -4.45 10.98
C ILE A 55 0.34 -3.12 10.71
N PHE A 56 -0.47 -2.07 10.56
CA PHE A 56 -0.04 -0.69 10.73
C PHE A 56 -0.31 -0.29 12.17
N ILE A 57 0.68 0.29 12.84
CA ILE A 57 0.53 0.97 14.12
C ILE A 57 0.73 2.45 13.82
N ILE A 58 -0.33 3.25 13.96
CA ILE A 58 -0.35 4.67 13.63
C ILE A 58 -0.81 5.43 14.88
N ASP A 59 0.04 6.25 15.47
CA ASP A 59 -0.22 7.01 16.70
C ASP A 59 -0.75 6.12 17.85
N GLY A 60 -0.24 4.89 17.93
CA GLY A 60 -0.63 3.88 18.94
C GLY A 60 -1.91 3.10 18.60
N PHE A 61 -2.58 3.37 17.48
CA PHE A 61 -3.72 2.61 17.00
C PHE A 61 -3.30 1.53 16.00
N SER A 62 -3.88 0.34 16.14
CA SER A 62 -3.56 -0.84 15.35
C SER A 62 -4.58 -1.09 14.25
N TYR A 63 -4.11 -1.20 13.01
CA TYR A 63 -4.90 -1.55 11.83
C TYR A 63 -4.34 -2.82 11.20
N VAL A 64 -5.09 -3.90 11.25
CA VAL A 64 -4.67 -5.22 10.76
C VAL A 64 -5.25 -5.43 9.38
N PHE A 65 -4.44 -5.97 8.47
CA PHE A 65 -4.89 -6.38 7.13
C PHE A 65 -4.52 -7.83 6.86
N THR A 66 -5.27 -8.48 5.98
CA THR A 66 -4.94 -9.79 5.42
C THR A 66 -5.44 -9.87 3.99
N PHE A 67 -4.55 -10.18 3.06
CA PHE A 67 -4.90 -10.28 1.64
C PHE A 67 -4.40 -11.57 1.02
N GLU A 68 -5.14 -12.06 0.04
CA GLU A 68 -4.64 -13.11 -0.83
C GLU A 68 -3.58 -12.55 -1.78
N LYS A 69 -2.44 -13.25 -1.90
CA LYS A 69 -1.38 -12.86 -2.84
C LYS A 69 -1.89 -12.87 -4.29
N LYS A 70 -2.83 -13.74 -4.64
CA LYS A 70 -3.40 -13.75 -6.00
C LYS A 70 -4.13 -12.43 -6.32
N GLN A 71 -4.87 -11.87 -5.36
CA GLN A 71 -5.56 -10.59 -5.50
C GLN A 71 -4.55 -9.44 -5.64
N LEU A 72 -3.53 -9.40 -4.78
CA LEU A 72 -2.50 -8.37 -4.84
C LEU A 72 -1.75 -8.36 -6.18
N LYS A 73 -1.48 -9.54 -6.74
CA LYS A 73 -0.88 -9.65 -8.07
C LYS A 73 -1.79 -9.10 -9.17
N ALA A 74 -3.09 -9.43 -9.12
CA ALA A 74 -4.04 -8.87 -10.08
C ALA A 74 -4.10 -7.34 -10.01
N LEU A 75 -4.06 -6.76 -8.80
CA LEU A 75 -4.04 -5.31 -8.60
C LEU A 75 -2.75 -4.67 -9.11
N GLN A 76 -1.60 -5.27 -8.86
CA GLN A 76 -0.30 -4.81 -9.40
C GLN A 76 -0.34 -4.73 -10.93
N GLU A 77 -0.98 -5.68 -11.60
CA GLU A 77 -1.08 -5.72 -13.06
C GLU A 77 -2.19 -4.80 -13.62
N GLN A 78 -3.22 -4.50 -12.83
CA GLN A 78 -4.42 -3.78 -13.27
C GLN A 78 -4.17 -2.29 -13.50
N ALA A 79 -3.62 -1.59 -12.50
CA ALA A 79 -3.40 -0.14 -12.56
C ALA A 79 -2.27 0.30 -11.63
N PRO A 80 -1.62 1.44 -11.90
CA PRO A 80 -0.37 1.81 -11.23
C PRO A 80 -0.50 1.92 -9.69
N TYR A 81 -1.66 2.37 -9.21
CA TYR A 81 -1.93 2.60 -7.79
C TYR A 81 -3.07 1.73 -7.23
N ALA A 82 -3.48 0.67 -7.95
CA ALA A 82 -4.60 -0.16 -7.48
C ALA A 82 -4.30 -0.87 -6.15
N LEU A 83 -3.04 -1.29 -5.94
CA LEU A 83 -2.62 -1.89 -4.68
C LEU A 83 -2.58 -0.86 -3.55
N ASP A 84 -2.03 0.34 -3.82
CA ASP A 84 -2.01 1.45 -2.87
C ASP A 84 -3.41 1.79 -2.37
N ARG A 85 -4.36 1.90 -3.30
CA ARG A 85 -5.75 2.21 -3.01
C ARG A 85 -6.38 1.19 -2.08
N LEU A 86 -6.23 -0.10 -2.37
CA LEU A 86 -6.75 -1.17 -1.53
C LEU A 86 -6.24 -1.04 -0.09
N LEU A 87 -4.93 -0.81 0.09
CA LEU A 87 -4.35 -0.68 1.42
C LEU A 87 -4.85 0.57 2.17
N TRP A 88 -5.02 1.69 1.47
CA TRP A 88 -5.63 2.89 2.07
C TRP A 88 -7.10 2.68 2.42
N GLU A 89 -7.85 1.97 1.59
CA GLU A 89 -9.25 1.61 1.85
C GLU A 89 -9.37 0.78 3.14
N GLU A 90 -8.50 -0.23 3.37
CA GLU A 90 -8.49 -0.97 4.63
C GLU A 90 -8.24 -0.08 5.86
N LEU A 91 -7.31 0.88 5.76
CA LEU A 91 -7.08 1.83 6.86
C LEU A 91 -8.33 2.68 7.13
N VAL A 92 -8.99 3.16 6.08
CA VAL A 92 -10.23 3.94 6.17
C VAL A 92 -11.38 3.12 6.76
N GLU A 93 -11.53 1.87 6.34
CA GLU A 93 -12.52 0.93 6.91
C GLU A 93 -12.24 0.66 8.39
N GLY A 94 -10.97 0.65 8.79
CA GLY A 94 -10.53 0.62 10.20
C GLY A 94 -10.71 1.93 10.98
N GLY A 95 -11.23 2.99 10.35
CA GLY A 95 -11.52 4.28 10.98
C GLY A 95 -10.41 5.32 10.88
N PHE A 96 -9.36 5.08 10.08
CA PHE A 96 -8.35 6.09 9.79
C PHE A 96 -8.92 7.18 8.86
N VAL A 97 -8.60 8.45 9.14
CA VAL A 97 -9.05 9.58 8.31
C VAL A 97 -7.91 10.04 7.42
N LEU A 98 -8.08 9.87 6.11
CA LEU A 98 -7.11 10.36 5.11
C LEU A 98 -7.01 11.89 5.16
N LYS A 99 -5.79 12.40 5.00
CA LYS A 99 -5.53 13.82 4.74
C LYS A 99 -5.27 14.00 3.24
N GLU A 100 -5.46 15.21 2.72
CA GLU A 100 -5.17 15.48 1.31
C GLU A 100 -3.66 15.40 1.04
N SER A 101 -3.29 14.77 -0.08
CA SER A 101 -1.91 14.77 -0.59
C SER A 101 -1.87 14.39 -2.06
N ASN A 102 -0.80 14.82 -2.76
CA ASN A 102 -0.54 14.42 -4.15
C ASN A 102 -0.47 12.89 -4.33
N TYR A 103 -0.14 12.15 -3.28
CA TYR A 103 -0.09 10.69 -3.32
C TYR A 103 -1.49 10.07 -3.19
N ILE A 104 -2.29 10.56 -2.24
CA ILE A 104 -3.70 10.14 -2.09
C ILE A 104 -4.49 10.45 -3.36
N ASP A 105 -4.31 11.63 -3.93
CA ASP A 105 -4.97 11.98 -5.21
C ASP A 105 -4.67 10.92 -6.28
N LYS A 106 -3.42 10.49 -6.42
CA LYS A 106 -3.03 9.48 -7.42
C LYS A 106 -3.56 8.08 -7.11
N ALA A 107 -3.73 7.74 -5.83
CA ALA A 107 -4.27 6.45 -5.43
C ALA A 107 -5.77 6.33 -5.74
N PHE A 108 -6.50 7.45 -5.64
CA PHE A 108 -7.96 7.50 -5.78
C PHE A 108 -8.49 8.10 -7.10
N ILE A 109 -7.60 8.57 -7.99
CA ILE A 109 -7.92 8.87 -9.41
C ILE A 109 -8.09 7.57 -10.21
#